data_AF-A0A1C5QZE9-F1
#
_entry.id   AF-A0A1C5QZE9-F1
#
_cell.length_a   1.000
_cell.length_b   1.000
_cell.length_c   1.000
_cell.angle_alpha   90.00
_cell.angle_beta   90.00
_cell.angle_gamma   90.00
#
_symmetry.space_group_name_H-M   'P 1'
#
loop_
_entity.id
_entity.type
_entity.pdbx_description
1 polymer ?
#
loop_
_entity_poly.entity_id
_entity_poly.type
_entity_poly.pdbx_seq_one_letter_code
_entity_poly.pdbx_strand_id
1 'polypeptide(L)'
;MQYEIGISRYGDNKKNVCGSAFIIFNENMKVENIRILRSKEEELYVAMPHYKDKEGNYQDYCFPITKEFRDELYGNILKAYEYTAQSKSRWYQFNVDDKLAVKYEAKAYLVEDPQSMTKGIGTVVMDGCFAFSGITLRKYSGTETEPESDEKKELYVSFPAYPSGQFTKDNKQIYKNHFYPIDFMTRRMVSDLMMKAYQEAVKERDHPEQKKAPEKKTEKRPEKSR
;
A
#
# COMPACT_ATOMS: atom_id res chain seq x y z
N MET A 1 -3.43 -9.08 -12.99
CA MET A 1 -2.07 -8.87 -12.44
C MET A 1 -1.60 -10.14 -11.75
N GLN A 2 -0.36 -10.58 -11.96
CA GLN A 2 0.23 -11.72 -11.25
C GLN A 2 0.46 -11.42 -9.77
N TYR A 3 0.15 -12.38 -8.90
CA TYR A 3 0.54 -12.31 -7.49
C TYR A 3 0.64 -13.69 -6.83
N GLU A 4 1.41 -13.75 -5.75
CA GLU A 4 1.54 -14.92 -4.88
C GLU A 4 0.91 -14.64 -3.52
N ILE A 5 0.14 -15.60 -3.00
CA ILE A 5 -0.45 -15.58 -1.67
C ILE A 5 0.20 -16.65 -0.80
N GLY A 6 0.77 -16.23 0.33
CA GLY A 6 1.25 -17.14 1.36
C GLY A 6 0.34 -17.16 2.57
N ILE A 7 -0.04 -18.35 3.05
CA ILE A 7 -0.96 -18.55 4.17
C ILE A 7 -0.25 -19.10 5.41
N SER A 8 -0.59 -18.55 6.57
CA SER A 8 -0.28 -19.10 7.89
C SER A 8 -1.58 -19.31 8.67
N ARG A 9 -1.97 -20.57 8.89
CA ARG A 9 -3.14 -20.91 9.70
C ARG A 9 -2.80 -20.80 11.18
N TYR A 10 -3.74 -20.29 11.96
CA TYR A 10 -3.67 -20.33 13.42
C TYR A 10 -4.57 -21.47 13.93
N GLY A 11 -4.17 -22.10 15.03
CA GLY A 11 -5.04 -23.06 15.72
C GLY A 11 -6.24 -22.39 16.37
N ASP A 12 -7.20 -23.19 16.83
CA ASP A 12 -8.52 -22.74 17.34
C ASP A 12 -8.47 -21.90 18.63
N ASN A 13 -7.28 -21.69 19.18
CA ASN A 13 -7.05 -20.94 20.42
C ASN A 13 -7.33 -19.42 20.27
N LYS A 14 -7.44 -18.90 19.03
CA LYS A 14 -7.79 -17.50 18.75
C LYS A 14 -9.23 -17.41 18.24
N LYS A 15 -10.16 -17.01 19.12
CA LYS A 15 -11.62 -17.05 18.90
C LYS A 15 -12.11 -16.51 17.56
N ASN A 16 -11.48 -15.47 17.01
CA ASN A 16 -11.92 -14.83 15.76
C ASN A 16 -10.82 -14.70 14.69
N VAL A 17 -9.58 -15.08 14.97
CA VAL A 17 -8.46 -14.96 14.02
C VAL A 17 -8.03 -16.34 13.56
N CYS A 18 -8.43 -16.70 12.35
CA CYS A 18 -8.23 -18.03 11.77
C CYS A 18 -6.85 -18.20 11.13
N GLY A 19 -6.21 -17.10 10.75
CA GLY A 19 -4.87 -17.10 10.18
C GLY A 19 -4.43 -15.73 9.71
N SER A 20 -3.29 -15.71 9.05
CA SER A 20 -2.78 -14.54 8.34
C SER A 20 -2.31 -14.91 6.94
N ALA A 21 -2.33 -13.94 6.05
CA ALA A 21 -1.77 -14.01 4.71
C ALA A 21 -0.69 -12.94 4.50
N PHE A 22 0.19 -13.20 3.55
CA PHE A 22 0.94 -12.16 2.85
C PHE A 22 0.66 -12.29 1.35
N ILE A 23 0.87 -11.20 0.62
CA ILE A 23 0.76 -11.16 -0.83
C ILE A 23 2.04 -10.58 -1.41
N ILE A 24 2.55 -11.17 -2.48
CA ILE A 24 3.61 -10.60 -3.30
C ILE A 24 3.00 -10.27 -4.66
N PHE A 25 2.78 -8.99 -4.93
CA PHE A 25 2.32 -8.51 -6.23
C PHE A 25 3.49 -8.41 -7.18
N ASN A 26 3.33 -9.02 -8.36
CA ASN A 26 4.29 -8.94 -9.48
C ASN A 26 5.75 -9.13 -9.07
N GLU A 27 5.99 -10.02 -8.10
CA GLU A 27 7.31 -10.36 -7.54
C GLU A 27 8.10 -9.22 -6.88
N ASN A 28 7.52 -8.01 -6.79
CA ASN A 28 8.26 -6.80 -6.45
C ASN A 28 7.69 -6.03 -5.25
N MET A 29 6.41 -6.19 -4.92
CA MET A 29 5.74 -5.49 -3.84
C MET A 29 5.07 -6.47 -2.89
N LYS A 30 5.52 -6.49 -1.63
CA LYS A 30 4.95 -7.36 -0.61
C LYS A 30 3.98 -6.61 0.29
N VAL A 31 2.84 -7.23 0.60
CA VAL A 31 1.93 -6.86 1.70
C VAL A 31 1.93 -7.98 2.73
N GLU A 32 2.13 -7.64 4.00
CA GLU A 32 2.11 -8.57 5.12
C GLU A 32 1.00 -8.23 6.12
N ASN A 33 0.73 -9.16 7.04
CA ASN A 33 -0.22 -8.99 8.13
C ASN A 33 -1.67 -8.78 7.67
N ILE A 34 -2.04 -9.42 6.57
CA ILE A 34 -3.44 -9.56 6.17
C ILE A 34 -4.06 -10.63 7.08
N ARG A 35 -5.15 -10.30 7.76
CA ARG A 35 -5.80 -11.22 8.70
C ARG A 35 -6.97 -11.93 8.02
N ILE A 36 -7.09 -13.22 8.30
CA ILE A 36 -8.25 -14.02 7.94
C ILE A 36 -9.04 -14.23 9.22
N LEU A 37 -10.24 -13.69 9.25
CA LEU A 37 -11.09 -13.60 10.43
C LEU A 37 -12.36 -14.41 10.21
N ARG A 38 -13.01 -14.78 11.30
CA ARG A 38 -14.31 -15.43 11.32
C ARG A 38 -15.33 -14.52 11.98
N SER A 39 -16.46 -14.31 11.30
CA SER A 39 -17.56 -13.50 11.81
C SER A 39 -18.33 -14.26 12.90
N LYS A 40 -19.29 -13.59 13.55
CA LYS A 40 -20.21 -14.25 14.48
C LYS A 40 -21.15 -15.24 13.78
N GLU A 41 -21.34 -15.08 12.48
CA GLU A 41 -22.14 -15.95 11.61
C GLU A 41 -21.29 -17.05 10.98
N GLU A 42 -20.07 -17.28 11.50
CA GLU A 42 -19.12 -18.31 11.05
C GLU A 42 -18.55 -18.12 9.64
N GLU A 43 -18.83 -16.99 8.99
CA GLU A 43 -18.28 -16.64 7.68
C GLU A 43 -16.83 -16.13 7.78
N LEU A 44 -15.97 -16.60 6.87
CA LEU A 44 -14.60 -16.12 6.76
C LEU A 44 -14.55 -14.80 5.97
N TYR A 45 -13.75 -13.86 6.46
CA TYR A 45 -13.50 -12.60 5.77
C TYR A 45 -12.05 -12.14 5.92
N VAL A 46 -11.64 -11.28 5.00
CA VAL A 46 -10.29 -10.72 4.93
C VAL A 46 -10.28 -9.34 5.58
N ALA A 47 -9.34 -9.11 6.48
CA ALA A 47 -9.04 -7.80 7.03
C ALA A 47 -7.62 -7.39 6.61
N MET A 48 -7.53 -6.33 5.82
CA MET A 48 -6.26 -5.75 5.40
C MET A 48 -5.50 -5.13 6.58
N PRO A 49 -4.19 -4.87 6.44
CA PRO A 49 -3.43 -4.16 7.45
C PRO A 49 -3.99 -2.75 7.62
N HIS A 50 -4.30 -2.37 8.86
CA HIS A 50 -4.96 -1.10 9.16
C HIS A 50 -4.41 -0.42 10.39
N TYR A 51 -4.71 0.86 10.52
CA TYR A 51 -4.52 1.66 11.72
C TYR A 51 -5.85 2.24 12.20
N LYS A 52 -5.85 2.66 13.46
CA LYS A 52 -6.95 3.41 14.04
C LYS A 52 -6.57 4.88 14.02
N ASP A 53 -7.39 5.73 13.41
CA ASP A 53 -7.16 7.18 13.40
C ASP A 53 -7.50 7.81 14.76
N LYS A 54 -7.33 9.14 14.86
CA LYS A 54 -7.60 9.90 16.09
C LYS A 54 -9.08 9.89 16.50
N GLU A 55 -9.98 9.75 15.54
CA GLU A 55 -11.43 9.71 15.75
C GLU A 55 -11.90 8.30 16.12
N GLY A 56 -11.03 7.31 15.94
CA GLY A 56 -11.26 5.93 16.27
C GLY A 56 -11.75 5.09 15.09
N ASN A 57 -11.76 5.64 13.87
CA ASN A 57 -12.09 4.89 12.67
C ASN A 57 -10.90 4.04 12.23
N TYR A 58 -11.19 2.89 11.63
CA TYR A 58 -10.18 2.02 11.06
C TYR A 58 -9.92 2.39 9.60
N GLN A 59 -8.65 2.56 9.25
CA GLN A 59 -8.18 2.92 7.91
C GLN A 59 -7.15 1.89 7.45
N ASP A 60 -7.35 1.34 6.26
CA ASP A 60 -6.44 0.35 5.67
C ASP A 60 -5.20 1.04 5.10
N TYR A 61 -4.02 0.46 5.37
CA TYR A 61 -2.78 0.81 4.69
C TYR A 61 -2.73 0.26 3.27
N CYS A 62 -3.37 -0.89 3.04
CA CYS A 62 -3.39 -1.54 1.73
C CYS A 62 -4.82 -1.91 1.39
N PHE A 63 -5.32 -1.54 0.20
CA PHE A 63 -6.70 -1.86 -0.15
C PHE A 63 -6.92 -1.95 -1.66
N PRO A 64 -7.77 -2.88 -2.13
CA PRO A 64 -8.25 -2.87 -3.50
C PRO A 64 -9.18 -1.68 -3.73
N ILE A 65 -8.96 -0.98 -4.85
CA ILE A 65 -9.69 0.22 -5.27
C ILE A 65 -10.96 -0.17 -6.02
N THR A 66 -10.85 -1.11 -6.95
CA THR A 66 -11.99 -1.57 -7.77
C THR A 66 -12.71 -2.73 -7.10
N LYS A 67 -14.01 -2.87 -7.38
CA LYS A 67 -14.82 -3.96 -6.85
C LYS A 67 -14.35 -5.30 -7.44
N GLU A 68 -14.05 -5.31 -8.73
CA GLU A 68 -13.62 -6.48 -9.48
C GLU A 68 -12.34 -7.07 -8.88
N PHE A 69 -11.34 -6.21 -8.65
CA PHE A 69 -10.08 -6.66 -8.06
C PHE A 69 -10.24 -7.04 -6.59
N ARG A 70 -11.12 -6.37 -5.84
CA ARG A 70 -11.45 -6.76 -4.46
C ARG A 70 -12.02 -8.17 -4.40
N ASP A 71 -13.02 -8.46 -5.22
CA ASP A 71 -13.72 -9.75 -5.23
C ASP A 71 -12.75 -10.87 -5.63
N GLU A 72 -11.93 -10.63 -6.66
CA GLU A 72 -10.87 -11.57 -7.09
C GLU A 72 -9.85 -11.81 -5.97
N LEU A 73 -9.26 -10.73 -5.42
CA LEU A 73 -8.20 -10.82 -4.43
C LEU A 73 -8.68 -11.50 -3.15
N TYR A 74 -9.83 -11.07 -2.61
CA TYR A 74 -10.35 -11.60 -1.35
C TYR A 74 -10.81 -13.05 -1.53
N GLY A 75 -11.47 -13.36 -2.65
CA GLY A 75 -11.82 -14.72 -3.01
C GLY A 75 -10.59 -15.63 -3.10
N ASN A 76 -9.51 -15.16 -3.73
CA ASN A 76 -8.28 -15.95 -3.89
C ASN A 76 -7.52 -16.14 -2.55
N ILE A 77 -7.56 -15.17 -1.63
CA ILE A 77 -7.03 -15.33 -0.26
C ILE A 77 -7.80 -16.42 0.50
N LEU A 78 -9.13 -16.37 0.47
CA LEU A 78 -9.97 -17.35 1.17
C LEU A 78 -9.84 -18.75 0.57
N LYS A 79 -9.81 -18.87 -0.77
CA LYS A 79 -9.52 -20.14 -1.45
C LYS A 79 -8.15 -20.70 -1.06
N ALA A 80 -7.10 -19.88 -1.06
CA ALA A 80 -5.77 -20.29 -0.63
C ALA A 80 -5.77 -20.78 0.83
N TYR A 81 -6.54 -20.12 1.70
CA TYR A 81 -6.69 -20.54 3.09
C TYR A 81 -7.33 -21.93 3.22
N GLU A 82 -8.39 -22.20 2.47
CA GLU A 82 -9.06 -23.51 2.41
C GLU A 82 -8.13 -24.59 1.86
N TYR A 83 -7.41 -24.32 0.77
CA TYR A 83 -6.44 -25.26 0.20
C TYR A 83 -5.32 -25.60 1.17
N THR A 84 -4.90 -24.64 2.02
CA THR A 84 -3.87 -24.87 3.04
C THR A 84 -4.35 -25.85 4.11
N ALA A 85 -5.66 -26.00 4.32
CA ALA A 85 -6.19 -27.00 5.26
C ALA A 85 -6.05 -28.44 4.74
N GLN A 86 -6.03 -28.60 3.41
CA GLN A 86 -6.07 -29.91 2.75
C GLN A 86 -4.74 -30.30 2.12
N SER A 87 -3.80 -29.36 1.96
CA SER A 87 -2.53 -29.55 1.27
C SER A 87 -1.32 -29.24 2.16
N LYS A 88 -0.15 -29.75 1.77
CA LYS A 88 1.13 -29.37 2.39
C LYS A 88 1.68 -28.04 1.86
N SER A 89 1.11 -27.48 0.79
CA SER A 89 1.51 -26.16 0.29
C SER A 89 0.95 -25.07 1.20
N ARG A 90 1.69 -23.97 1.27
CA ARG A 90 1.24 -22.74 1.93
C ARG A 90 1.25 -21.54 0.99
N TRP A 91 1.79 -21.69 -0.22
CA TRP A 91 1.99 -20.62 -1.19
C TRP A 91 1.24 -20.96 -2.48
N TYR A 92 0.55 -19.95 -3.03
CA TYR A 92 -0.36 -20.11 -4.16
C TYR A 92 -0.17 -18.94 -5.12
N GLN A 93 0.08 -19.25 -6.39
CA GLN A 93 0.26 -18.26 -7.44
C GLN A 93 -1.03 -18.07 -8.23
N PHE A 94 -1.34 -16.83 -8.58
CA PHE A 94 -2.51 -16.43 -9.34
C PHE A 94 -2.10 -15.55 -10.51
N ASN A 95 -2.83 -15.68 -11.62
CA ASN A 95 -2.63 -14.91 -12.85
C ASN A 95 -1.17 -14.96 -13.39
N VAL A 96 -0.53 -16.13 -13.34
CA VAL A 96 0.89 -16.31 -13.74
C VAL A 96 1.18 -15.99 -15.20
N ASP A 97 0.16 -16.02 -16.06
CA ASP A 97 0.27 -15.69 -17.47
C ASP A 97 0.15 -14.18 -17.74
N ASP A 98 -0.27 -13.39 -16.74
CA ASP A 98 -0.37 -11.94 -16.86
C ASP A 98 1.00 -11.29 -16.63
N LYS A 99 1.73 -11.13 -17.74
CA LYS A 99 3.07 -10.52 -17.80
C LYS A 99 3.04 -9.03 -18.18
N LEU A 100 1.89 -8.37 -18.02
CA LEU A 100 1.75 -6.97 -18.37
C LEU A 100 2.60 -6.09 -17.44
N ALA A 101 3.17 -5.02 -18.00
CA ALA A 101 3.91 -4.04 -17.23
C ALA A 101 2.97 -3.33 -16.25
N VAL A 102 3.24 -3.47 -14.96
CA VAL A 102 2.47 -2.84 -13.88
C VAL A 102 2.81 -1.35 -13.79
N LYS A 103 1.77 -0.50 -13.81
CA LYS A 103 1.93 0.95 -13.64
C LYS A 103 1.81 1.35 -12.18
N TYR A 104 2.58 2.35 -11.78
CA TYR A 104 2.53 2.93 -10.44
C TYR A 104 2.30 4.44 -10.52
N GLU A 105 1.34 4.93 -9.76
CA GLU A 105 1.00 6.35 -9.65
C GLU A 105 1.03 6.76 -8.17
N ALA A 106 1.57 7.93 -7.84
CA ALA A 106 1.66 8.39 -6.46
C ALA A 106 0.88 9.69 -6.26
N LYS A 107 0.31 9.84 -5.06
CA LYS A 107 -0.26 11.10 -4.56
C LYS A 107 0.30 11.35 -3.17
N ALA A 108 0.64 12.60 -2.89
CA ALA A 108 1.14 13.02 -1.58
C ALA A 108 0.36 14.23 -1.08
N TYR A 109 0.26 14.32 0.24
CA TYR A 109 -0.34 15.43 0.97
C TYR A 109 0.70 15.99 1.94
N LEU A 110 0.71 17.31 2.09
CA LEU A 110 1.65 17.99 2.97
C LEU A 110 1.21 17.85 4.43
N VAL A 111 2.18 17.72 5.32
CA VAL A 111 1.99 17.80 6.76
C VAL A 111 2.48 19.17 7.22
N GLU A 112 1.54 20.01 7.64
CA GLU A 112 1.79 21.43 7.93
C GLU A 112 2.47 21.68 9.27
N ASP A 113 2.41 20.73 10.20
CA ASP A 113 3.05 20.86 11.51
C ASP A 113 4.57 21.11 11.37
N PRO A 114 5.09 22.29 11.77
CA PRO A 114 6.50 22.61 11.66
C PRO A 114 7.39 21.68 12.49
N GLN A 115 6.90 21.27 13.66
CA GLN A 115 7.61 20.39 14.61
C GLN A 115 7.60 18.93 14.17
N SER A 116 6.66 18.56 13.28
CA SER A 116 6.61 17.21 12.74
C SER A 116 7.87 16.86 11.96
N MET A 117 8.41 15.68 12.27
CA MET A 117 9.46 15.02 11.48
C MET A 117 8.93 14.49 10.15
N THR A 118 7.62 14.29 10.04
CA THR A 118 6.93 13.95 8.79
C THR A 118 6.51 15.24 8.09
N LYS A 119 6.84 15.35 6.81
CA LYS A 119 6.50 16.50 5.95
C LYS A 119 5.48 16.17 4.88
N GLY A 120 5.34 14.91 4.53
CA GLY A 120 4.25 14.47 3.68
C GLY A 120 3.78 13.06 4.01
N ILE A 121 2.54 12.77 3.65
CA ILE A 121 1.95 11.43 3.69
C ILE A 121 1.38 11.17 2.30
N GLY A 122 1.58 9.98 1.76
CA GLY A 122 1.05 9.65 0.46
C GLY A 122 0.67 8.20 0.27
N THR A 123 0.13 7.99 -0.92
CA THR A 123 -0.42 6.74 -1.40
C THR A 123 0.15 6.45 -2.78
N VAL A 124 0.61 5.23 -2.99
CA VAL A 124 0.95 4.69 -4.31
C VAL A 124 -0.15 3.76 -4.77
N VAL A 125 -0.65 3.98 -5.98
CA VAL A 125 -1.66 3.17 -6.66
C VAL A 125 -0.97 2.34 -7.71
N MET A 126 -1.20 1.03 -7.65
CA MET A 126 -0.70 0.04 -8.57
C MET A 126 -1.81 -0.37 -9.53
N ASP A 127 -1.55 -0.16 -10.82
CA ASP A 127 -2.41 -0.47 -11.97
C ASP A 127 -3.87 0.01 -11.83
N GLY A 128 -4.06 1.12 -11.12
CA GLY A 128 -5.38 1.68 -10.82
C GLY A 128 -6.28 0.82 -9.93
N CYS A 129 -5.83 -0.36 -9.47
CA CYS A 129 -6.68 -1.36 -8.83
C CYS A 129 -6.30 -1.65 -7.37
N PHE A 130 -5.10 -1.30 -6.92
CA PHE A 130 -4.65 -1.52 -5.54
C PHE A 130 -3.86 -0.34 -5.00
N ALA A 131 -4.12 0.07 -3.76
CA ALA A 131 -3.46 1.20 -3.11
C ALA A 131 -2.56 0.76 -1.96
N PHE A 132 -1.43 1.46 -1.82
CA PHE A 132 -0.45 1.39 -0.74
C PHE A 132 -0.34 2.77 -0.08
N SER A 133 -1.03 2.96 1.04
CA SER A 133 -1.16 4.24 1.75
C SER A 133 -0.33 4.31 3.03
N GLY A 134 -0.24 5.50 3.62
CA GLY A 134 0.54 5.74 4.85
C GLY A 134 2.05 5.76 4.61
N ILE A 135 2.48 5.95 3.36
CA ILE A 135 3.90 6.18 3.04
C ILE A 135 4.24 7.60 3.48
N THR A 136 5.28 7.76 4.29
CA THR A 136 5.64 9.07 4.87
C THR A 136 6.92 9.62 4.24
N LEU A 137 6.93 10.92 3.98
CA LEU A 137 8.14 11.68 3.66
C LEU A 137 8.63 12.35 4.94
N ARG A 138 9.84 12.04 5.38
CA ARG A 138 10.36 12.44 6.69
C ARG A 138 11.67 13.21 6.57
N LYS A 139 11.91 14.18 7.45
CA LYS A 139 13.17 14.92 7.54
C LYS A 139 14.33 13.93 7.72
N TYR A 140 15.34 14.07 6.88
CA TYR A 140 16.60 13.36 6.97
C TYR A 140 17.62 14.24 7.72
N SER A 141 18.29 13.67 8.72
CA SER A 141 19.29 14.39 9.53
C SER A 141 20.71 13.86 9.36
N GLY A 142 20.93 12.96 8.41
CA GLY A 142 22.26 12.42 8.12
C GLY A 142 23.09 13.34 7.23
N THR A 143 24.21 12.81 6.75
CA THR A 143 25.19 13.52 5.91
C THR A 143 25.16 13.09 4.44
N GLU A 144 24.25 12.18 4.05
CA GLU A 144 24.05 11.80 2.65
C GLU A 144 23.60 13.00 1.79
N THR A 145 24.04 12.99 0.54
CA THR A 145 23.57 13.87 -0.53
C THR A 145 22.56 13.14 -1.41
N GLU A 146 21.83 13.88 -2.24
CA GLU A 146 20.96 13.28 -3.25
C GLU A 146 21.79 12.49 -4.29
N PRO A 147 21.26 11.40 -4.88
CA PRO A 147 22.03 10.55 -5.79
C PRO A 147 22.53 11.27 -7.06
N GLU A 148 21.86 12.35 -7.45
CA GLU A 148 22.08 13.08 -8.71
C GLU A 148 22.52 14.54 -8.47
N SER A 149 22.84 14.93 -7.23
CA SER A 149 23.37 16.26 -6.91
C SER A 149 24.21 16.26 -5.64
N ASP A 150 25.10 17.25 -5.50
CA ASP A 150 25.84 17.47 -4.24
C ASP A 150 24.96 18.13 -3.15
N GLU A 151 23.66 18.32 -3.40
CA GLU A 151 22.74 18.85 -2.42
C GLU A 151 22.52 17.84 -1.30
N LYS A 152 22.46 18.35 -0.07
CA LYS A 152 22.20 17.53 1.10
C LYS A 152 20.80 16.94 1.00
N LYS A 153 20.70 15.63 1.22
CA LYS A 153 19.41 14.94 1.30
C LYS A 153 18.58 15.51 2.44
N GLU A 154 17.41 16.06 2.13
CA GLU A 154 16.54 16.69 3.14
C GLU A 154 15.43 15.77 3.62
N LEU A 155 14.97 14.86 2.75
CA LEU A 155 13.85 13.98 3.01
C LEU A 155 14.21 12.54 2.69
N TYR A 156 13.50 11.61 3.33
CA TYR A 156 13.49 10.21 2.92
C TYR A 156 12.08 9.63 2.98
N VAL A 157 11.84 8.63 2.14
CA VAL A 157 10.58 7.87 2.11
C VAL A 157 10.64 6.74 3.14
N SER A 158 9.60 6.66 3.97
CA SER A 158 9.44 5.63 4.99
C SER A 158 8.09 4.94 4.84
N PHE A 159 8.14 3.62 4.70
CA PHE A 159 6.96 2.75 4.66
C PHE A 159 6.34 2.60 6.05
N PRO A 160 5.00 2.40 6.14
CA PRO A 160 4.33 2.25 7.42
C PRO A 160 4.72 0.93 8.09
N ALA A 161 5.10 1.02 9.36
CA ALA A 161 5.63 -0.09 10.14
C ALA A 161 4.82 -0.37 11.40
N TYR A 162 4.85 -1.63 11.83
CA TYR A 162 4.23 -2.11 13.06
C TYR A 162 5.26 -2.79 13.96
N PRO A 163 5.07 -2.74 15.29
CA PRO A 163 5.88 -3.51 16.22
C PRO A 163 5.65 -5.01 15.97
N SER A 164 6.73 -5.74 15.68
CA SER A 164 6.63 -7.18 15.38
C SER A 164 6.42 -8.07 16.62
N GLY A 165 6.50 -7.49 17.82
CA GLY A 165 6.55 -8.22 19.09
C GLY A 165 7.89 -8.93 19.35
N GLN A 166 8.84 -8.86 18.41
CA GLN A 166 10.19 -9.38 18.55
C GLN A 166 11.12 -8.29 19.07
N PHE A 167 12.15 -8.69 19.81
CA PHE A 167 13.14 -7.78 20.39
C PHE A 167 14.55 -8.23 19.99
N THR A 168 15.45 -7.27 19.79
CA THR A 168 16.88 -7.54 19.63
C THR A 168 17.48 -8.06 20.94
N LYS A 169 18.72 -8.56 20.90
CA LYS A 169 19.47 -8.95 22.10
C LYS A 169 19.59 -7.82 23.13
N ASP A 170 19.65 -6.56 22.66
CA ASP A 170 19.71 -5.35 23.48
C ASP A 170 18.31 -4.84 23.90
N ASN A 171 17.29 -5.70 23.86
CA ASN A 171 15.91 -5.38 24.21
C ASN A 171 15.27 -4.23 23.40
N LYS A 172 15.74 -3.99 22.16
CA LYS A 172 15.11 -3.01 21.26
C LYS A 172 14.01 -3.69 20.45
N GLN A 173 12.84 -3.08 20.40
CA GLN A 173 11.71 -3.59 19.64
C GLN A 173 12.01 -3.60 18.13
N ILE A 174 11.76 -4.74 17.49
CA ILE A 174 11.90 -4.91 16.04
C ILE A 174 10.61 -4.50 15.37
N TYR A 175 10.72 -3.63 14.36
CA TYR A 175 9.60 -3.16 13.55
C TYR A 175 9.61 -3.86 12.19
N LYS A 176 8.42 -4.10 11.64
CA LYS A 176 8.24 -4.65 10.29
C LYS A 176 7.29 -3.75 9.50
N ASN A 177 7.51 -3.62 8.21
CA ASN A 177 6.62 -2.84 7.36
C ASN A 177 5.34 -3.61 7.06
N HIS A 178 4.20 -2.92 6.97
CA HIS A 178 2.95 -3.52 6.49
C HIS A 178 3.03 -3.89 5.02
N PHE A 179 3.75 -3.09 4.24
CA PHE A 179 4.09 -3.40 2.87
C PHE A 179 5.44 -2.78 2.52
N TYR A 180 6.11 -3.37 1.54
CA TYR A 180 7.41 -2.88 1.11
C TYR A 180 7.80 -3.43 -0.28
N PRO A 181 8.57 -2.64 -1.06
CA PRO A 181 9.29 -3.14 -2.21
C PRO A 181 10.29 -4.23 -1.80
N ILE A 182 10.32 -5.33 -2.53
CA ILE A 182 11.18 -6.50 -2.27
C ILE A 182 12.59 -6.26 -2.78
N ASP A 183 12.72 -5.63 -3.95
CA ASP A 183 14.01 -5.34 -4.60
C ASP A 183 14.36 -3.84 -4.57
N PHE A 184 15.65 -3.56 -4.80
CA PHE A 184 16.19 -2.20 -4.77
C PHE A 184 15.61 -1.29 -5.86
N MET A 185 15.39 -1.80 -7.06
CA MET A 185 14.93 -0.99 -8.19
C MET A 185 13.49 -0.55 -7.96
N THR A 186 12.63 -1.46 -7.50
CA THR A 186 11.25 -1.13 -7.11
C THR A 186 11.23 -0.17 -5.94
N ARG A 187 12.14 -0.34 -4.96
CA ARG A 187 12.26 0.60 -3.83
C ARG A 187 12.62 2.01 -4.28
N ARG A 188 13.60 2.14 -5.17
CA ARG A 188 14.00 3.42 -5.73
C ARG A 188 12.84 4.05 -6.49
N MET A 189 12.24 3.30 -7.42
CA MET A 189 11.10 3.77 -8.23
C MET A 189 9.91 4.27 -7.39
N VAL A 190 9.50 3.52 -6.36
CA VAL A 190 8.45 3.96 -5.43
C VAL A 190 8.85 5.20 -4.64
N SER A 191 10.12 5.30 -4.24
CA SER A 191 10.62 6.46 -3.51
C SER A 191 10.63 7.72 -4.38
N ASP A 192 11.10 7.60 -5.61
CA ASP A 192 11.18 8.69 -6.59
C ASP A 192 9.77 9.18 -6.96
N LEU A 193 8.82 8.25 -7.18
CA LEU A 193 7.41 8.58 -7.40
C LEU A 193 6.82 9.38 -6.24
N MET A 194 7.09 8.96 -5.00
CA MET A 194 6.62 9.65 -3.80
C MET A 194 7.25 11.03 -3.61
N MET A 195 8.56 11.17 -3.85
CA MET A 195 9.25 12.46 -3.81
C MET A 195 8.68 13.42 -4.85
N LYS A 196 8.46 12.95 -6.08
CA LYS A 196 7.86 13.74 -7.16
C LYS A 196 6.45 14.20 -6.80
N ALA A 197 5.59 13.29 -6.33
CA ALA A 197 4.23 13.63 -5.92
C ALA A 197 4.22 14.66 -4.77
N TYR A 198 5.16 14.58 -3.85
CA TYR A 198 5.31 15.57 -2.78
C TYR A 198 5.74 16.94 -3.32
N GLN A 199 6.73 16.99 -4.22
CA GLN A 199 7.15 18.25 -4.84
C GLN A 199 6.03 18.89 -5.66
N GLU A 200 5.21 18.10 -6.35
CA GLU A 200 4.01 18.57 -7.04
C GLU A 200 3.01 19.19 -6.05
N ALA A 201 2.73 18.52 -4.92
CA ALA A 201 1.86 19.06 -3.87
C ALA A 201 2.40 20.36 -3.25
N VAL A 202 3.71 20.50 -3.07
CA VAL A 202 4.35 21.75 -2.63
C VAL A 202 4.12 22.87 -3.66
N LYS A 203 4.36 22.59 -4.94
CA LYS A 203 4.12 23.56 -6.03
C LYS A 203 2.66 23.99 -6.10
N GLU A 204 1.71 23.05 -5.94
CA GLU A 204 0.29 23.36 -5.94
C GLU A 204 -0.14 24.25 -4.76
N ARG A 205 0.46 24.05 -3.58
CA ARG A 205 0.24 24.93 -2.41
C ARG A 205 0.75 26.34 -2.67
N ASP A 206 1.97 26.45 -3.20
CA ASP A 206 2.65 27.73 -3.38
C ASP A 206 2.15 28.50 -4.62
N HIS A 207 1.60 27.81 -5.62
CA HIS A 207 1.07 28.39 -6.87
C HIS A 207 -0.30 27.78 -7.26
N PRO A 208 -1.39 28.12 -6.54
CA PRO A 208 -2.71 27.52 -6.76
C PRO A 208 -3.37 27.87 -8.12
N GLU A 209 -2.89 28.91 -8.80
CA GLU A 209 -3.41 29.42 -10.08
C GLU A 209 -3.11 28.51 -11.28
N GLN A 210 -2.21 27.53 -11.15
CA GLN A 210 -1.83 26.62 -12.24
C GLN A 210 -2.69 25.36 -12.36
N LYS A 211 -3.82 25.26 -11.62
CA LYS A 211 -4.80 24.19 -11.82
C LYS A 211 -5.37 24.28 -13.24
N LYS A 212 -4.85 23.45 -14.16
CA LYS A 212 -5.52 23.19 -15.44
C LYS A 212 -6.91 22.65 -15.13
N ALA A 213 -7.93 23.49 -15.32
CA ALA A 213 -9.30 23.01 -15.37
C ALA A 213 -9.36 21.90 -16.45
N PRO A 214 -9.94 20.72 -16.17
CA PRO A 214 -10.17 19.75 -17.22
C PRO A 214 -11.06 20.41 -18.26
N GLU A 215 -10.59 20.49 -19.51
CA GLU A 215 -11.38 20.96 -20.64
C GLU A 215 -12.69 20.18 -20.66
N LYS A 216 -13.80 20.85 -20.32
CA LYS A 216 -15.12 20.33 -20.64
C LYS A 216 -15.18 20.24 -22.16
N LYS A 217 -14.98 19.04 -22.71
CA LYS A 217 -15.44 18.72 -24.06
C LYS A 217 -16.95 18.90 -24.07
N THR A 218 -17.39 20.08 -24.49
CA THR A 218 -18.78 20.37 -24.79
C THR A 218 -19.17 19.52 -25.98
N GLU A 219 -19.72 18.34 -25.72
CA GLU A 219 -20.35 17.49 -26.73
C GLU A 219 -21.62 18.22 -27.18
N LYS A 220 -21.55 18.89 -28.34
CA LYS A 220 -22.71 19.49 -28.99
C LYS A 220 -23.68 18.37 -29.37
N ARG A 221 -24.79 18.27 -28.64
CA ARG A 221 -25.94 17.44 -28.97
C ARG A 221 -26.52 17.92 -30.32
N PRO A 222 -26.74 17.05 -31.32
CA PRO A 222 -27.32 17.49 -32.58
C PRO A 222 -28.78 17.91 -32.38
N GLU A 223 -29.14 19.07 -32.92
CA GLU A 223 -30.52 19.54 -32.99
C GLU A 223 -31.36 18.55 -33.81
N LYS A 224 -32.45 18.09 -33.23
CA LYS A 224 -33.51 17.42 -33.99
C LYS A 224 -34.26 18.48 -34.78
N SER A 225 -34.09 18.49 -36.10
CA SER A 225 -34.98 19.20 -37.01
C SER A 225 -36.37 18.54 -36.98
N ARG A 226 -37.41 19.38 -36.87
CA ARG A 226 -38.82 18.99 -37.02
C ARG A 226 -39.16 18.68 -38.46
#